data_AF-A0A427AXV8-F1
#
_entry.id   AF-A0A427AXV8-F1
#
_cell.length_a   1.000
_cell.length_b   1.000
_cell.length_c   1.000
_cell.angle_alpha   90.00
_cell.angle_beta   90.00
_cell.angle_gamma   90.00
#
_symmetry.space_group_name_H-M   'P 1'
#
loop_
_entity.id
_entity.type
_entity.pdbx_description
1 polymer ?
#
loop_
_entity_poly.entity_id
_entity_poly.type
_entity_poly.pdbx_seq_one_letter_code
_entity_poly.pdbx_strand_id
1 'polypeptide(L)'
;MYISGASSIMVARGALWNASIFSAKGKLPWDDIKREYVRKVLILNASNFILGCVNYAELQSILWDNDIKSTKQTLKEMIMHHSCLELAEGKAVIKSETNEDLA
;
A
#
# COMPACT_ATOMS: atom_id res chain seq x y z
N MET A 1 17.58 21.42 -13.56
CA MET A 1 16.37 20.58 -13.72
C MET A 1 16.45 19.95 -15.10
N TYR A 2 16.77 18.66 -15.19
CA TYR A 2 16.97 18.00 -16.49
C TYR A 2 15.61 17.75 -17.14
N ILE A 3 15.39 18.31 -18.33
CA ILE A 3 14.17 18.08 -19.11
C ILE A 3 14.47 16.85 -19.98
N SER A 4 13.87 15.71 -19.69
CA SER A 4 14.18 14.44 -20.37
C SER A 4 13.59 14.32 -21.78
N GLY A 5 12.70 15.24 -22.20
CA GLY A 5 11.99 15.15 -23.47
C GLY A 5 11.02 13.97 -23.58
N ALA A 6 10.79 13.23 -22.48
CA ALA A 6 9.92 12.07 -22.45
C ALA A 6 8.43 12.46 -22.45
N SER A 7 7.58 11.69 -23.13
CA SER A 7 6.12 11.89 -23.14
C SER A 7 5.45 11.52 -21.81
N SER A 8 6.07 10.62 -21.05
CA SER A 8 5.60 10.18 -19.74
C SER A 8 6.77 9.60 -18.91
N ILE A 9 6.54 9.45 -17.60
CA ILE A 9 7.53 8.90 -16.65
C ILE A 9 6.83 7.84 -15.79
N MET A 10 7.51 6.72 -15.58
CA MET A 10 7.10 5.70 -14.61
C MET A 10 7.88 5.90 -13.31
N VAL A 11 7.19 5.91 -12.17
CA VAL A 11 7.78 6.09 -10.84
C VAL A 11 7.57 4.82 -10.03
N ALA A 12 8.66 4.13 -9.69
CA ALA A 12 8.61 2.88 -8.92
C ALA A 12 8.86 3.13 -7.42
N ARG A 13 10.12 3.26 -6.98
CA ARG A 13 10.48 3.39 -5.55
C ARG A 13 9.82 4.60 -4.86
N GLY A 14 9.74 5.74 -5.56
CA GLY A 14 9.09 6.93 -5.02
C GLY A 14 7.61 6.70 -4.70
N ALA A 15 6.91 5.95 -5.55
CA ALA A 15 5.51 5.58 -5.35
C ALA A 15 5.34 4.52 -4.25
N LEU A 16 6.29 3.57 -4.15
CA LEU A 16 6.30 2.54 -3.11
C LEU A 16 6.39 3.16 -1.71
N TRP A 17 7.27 4.15 -1.52
CA TRP A 17 7.45 4.78 -0.22
C TRP A 17 6.34 5.78 0.11
N ASN A 18 5.84 6.49 -0.91
CA ASN A 18 4.75 7.43 -0.74
C ASN A 18 4.01 7.67 -2.06
N ALA A 19 2.86 7.01 -2.22
CA ALA A 19 2.03 7.11 -3.41
C ALA A 19 1.48 8.52 -3.68
N SER A 20 1.49 9.42 -2.70
CA SER A 20 1.11 10.83 -2.93
C SER A 20 2.09 11.61 -3.80
N ILE A 21 3.20 11.00 -4.24
CA ILE A 21 4.06 11.57 -5.29
C ILE A 21 3.28 11.89 -6.58
N PHE A 22 2.17 11.20 -6.83
CA PHE A 22 1.27 11.47 -7.95
C PHE A 22 0.19 12.54 -7.65
N SER A 23 0.10 13.02 -6.41
CA SER A 23 -0.87 14.05 -6.03
C SER A 23 -0.45 15.40 -6.57
N ALA A 24 -1.32 16.01 -7.39
CA ALA A 24 -1.14 17.39 -7.85
C ALA A 24 -1.17 18.41 -6.70
N LYS A 25 -1.73 18.04 -5.53
CA LYS A 25 -1.79 18.88 -4.33
C LYS A 25 -0.50 18.83 -3.50
N GLY A 26 0.48 18.03 -3.92
CA GLY A 26 1.73 17.83 -3.20
C GLY A 26 1.71 16.57 -2.31
N LYS A 27 2.88 16.32 -1.72
CA LYS A 27 3.16 15.12 -0.91
C LYS A 27 2.41 15.18 0.41
N LEU A 28 1.69 14.10 0.73
CA LEU A 28 1.03 13.89 2.01
C LEU A 28 1.99 13.25 3.03
N PRO A 29 1.75 13.44 4.33
CA PRO A 29 2.46 12.72 5.39
C PRO A 29 2.39 11.20 5.17
N TRP A 30 3.50 10.51 5.39
CA TRP A 30 3.59 9.06 5.13
C TRP A 30 2.68 8.25 6.07
N ASP A 31 2.41 8.74 7.28
CA ASP A 31 1.49 8.12 8.24
C ASP A 31 0.06 8.04 7.69
N ASP A 32 -0.42 9.11 7.04
CA ASP A 32 -1.75 9.14 6.43
C ASP A 32 -1.85 8.15 5.26
N ILE A 33 -0.78 8.07 4.45
CA ILE A 33 -0.71 7.15 3.30
C ILE A 33 -0.67 5.69 3.75
N LYS A 34 0.11 5.38 4.78
CA LYS A 34 0.17 4.05 5.40
C LYS A 34 -1.19 3.66 5.96
N ARG A 35 -1.85 4.54 6.71
CA ARG A 35 -3.20 4.29 7.26
C ARG A 35 -4.22 4.04 6.16
N GLU A 36 -4.19 4.85 5.11
CA GLU A 36 -5.07 4.70 3.95
C GLU A 36 -4.80 3.40 3.18
N TYR A 37 -3.53 2.99 3.08
CA TYR A 37 -3.13 1.71 2.49
C TYR A 37 -3.70 0.53 3.29
N VAL A 38 -3.50 0.49 4.61
CA VAL A 38 -4.06 -0.56 5.49
C VAL A 38 -5.59 -0.59 5.38
N ARG A 39 -6.25 0.58 5.41
CA ARG A 39 -7.71 0.68 5.24
C ARG A 39 -8.17 0.07 3.92
N LYS A 40 -7.47 0.33 2.82
CA LYS A 40 -7.78 -0.25 1.50
C LYS A 40 -7.55 -1.76 1.47
N VAL A 41 -6.47 -2.26 2.07
CA VAL A 41 -6.21 -3.71 2.19
C VAL A 41 -7.37 -4.40 2.91
N LEU A 42 -7.82 -3.86 4.04
CA LEU A 42 -8.94 -4.41 4.80
C LEU A 42 -10.25 -4.39 4.00
N ILE A 43 -10.56 -3.26 3.36
CA ILE A 43 -11.79 -3.12 2.57
C ILE A 43 -11.77 -4.03 1.36
N LEU A 44 -10.65 -4.15 0.65
CA LEU A 44 -10.55 -5.03 -0.51
C LEU A 44 -10.65 -6.50 -0.11
N ASN A 45 -10.04 -6.92 1.00
CA ASN A 45 -10.21 -8.29 1.52
C ASN A 45 -11.65 -8.57 1.98
N ALA A 46 -12.30 -7.64 2.66
CA ALA A 46 -13.73 -7.76 3.01
C ALA A 46 -14.63 -7.74 1.76
N SER A 47 -14.25 -6.98 0.74
CA SER A 47 -14.95 -6.96 -0.54
C SER A 47 -14.76 -8.26 -1.28
N ASN A 48 -13.59 -8.92 -1.25
CA ASN A 48 -13.39 -10.25 -1.84
C ASN A 48 -14.34 -11.30 -1.26
N PHE A 49 -14.67 -11.18 0.04
CA PHE A 49 -15.69 -12.01 0.69
C PHE A 49 -17.10 -11.78 0.12
N ILE A 50 -17.46 -10.53 -0.17
CA ILE A 50 -18.77 -10.17 -0.78
C ILE A 50 -18.78 -10.40 -2.31
N LEU A 51 -17.67 -10.16 -3.01
CA LEU A 51 -17.48 -10.34 -4.46
C LEU A 51 -17.37 -11.82 -4.84
N GLY A 52 -16.96 -12.70 -3.91
CA GLY A 52 -17.10 -14.14 -4.06
C GLY A 52 -18.56 -14.58 -4.28
N CYS A 53 -19.53 -13.76 -3.88
CA CYS A 53 -20.95 -13.96 -4.17
C CYS A 53 -21.42 -13.32 -5.49
N VAL A 54 -20.62 -12.47 -6.15
CA VAL A 54 -21.02 -11.75 -7.38
C VAL A 54 -19.85 -11.70 -8.37
N ASN A 55 -19.88 -12.60 -9.36
CA ASN A 55 -18.92 -12.68 -10.47
C ASN A 55 -18.79 -11.34 -11.22
N TYR A 56 -17.80 -10.52 -10.88
CA TYR A 56 -17.41 -9.34 -11.66
C TYR A 56 -16.03 -9.57 -12.29
N ALA A 57 -16.05 -10.15 -13.49
CA ALA A 57 -14.86 -10.40 -14.31
C ALA A 57 -14.16 -9.11 -14.81
N GLU A 58 -14.72 -7.92 -14.59
CA GLU A 58 -14.13 -6.64 -15.03
C GLU A 58 -13.29 -5.92 -13.94
N LEU A 59 -13.35 -6.38 -12.69
CA LEU A 59 -12.58 -5.80 -11.56
C LEU A 59 -11.24 -6.52 -11.27
N GLN A 60 -10.86 -7.52 -12.10
CA GLN A 60 -9.67 -8.35 -11.86
C GLN A 60 -8.35 -7.58 -11.74
N SER A 61 -8.24 -6.36 -12.28
CA SER A 61 -7.02 -5.54 -12.12
C SER A 61 -6.95 -4.79 -10.78
N ILE A 62 -8.08 -4.58 -10.11
CA ILE A 62 -8.19 -3.91 -8.79
C ILE A 62 -8.22 -4.93 -7.65
N LEU A 63 -8.59 -6.18 -7.96
CA LEU A 63 -8.55 -7.34 -7.08
C LEU A 63 -7.11 -7.87 -6.92
N TRP A 64 -6.17 -7.02 -6.51
CA TRP A 64 -4.95 -7.56 -5.91
C TRP A 64 -5.39 -8.25 -4.63
N ASP A 65 -5.35 -9.59 -4.61
CA ASP A 65 -5.35 -10.35 -3.37
C ASP A 65 -4.18 -9.85 -2.54
N ASN A 66 -4.46 -8.87 -1.66
CA ASN A 66 -3.49 -8.33 -0.73
C ASN A 66 -3.36 -9.34 0.40
N ASP A 67 -2.64 -10.41 0.09
CA ASP A 67 -2.27 -11.41 1.07
C ASP A 67 -1.39 -10.74 2.15
N ILE A 68 -1.43 -11.30 3.35
CA ILE A 68 -0.71 -10.74 4.48
C ILE A 68 0.82 -10.67 4.24
N LYS A 69 1.40 -11.53 3.40
CA LYS A 69 2.86 -11.51 3.15
C LYS A 69 3.25 -10.32 2.28
N SER A 70 2.54 -10.08 1.16
CA SER A 70 2.80 -8.93 0.29
C SER A 70 2.49 -7.60 0.98
N THR A 71 1.40 -7.56 1.76
CA THR A 71 1.02 -6.39 2.57
C THR A 71 2.11 -6.05 3.59
N LYS A 72 2.59 -7.04 4.36
CA LYS A 72 3.71 -6.85 5.30
C LYS A 72 4.97 -6.40 4.58
N GLN A 73 5.28 -6.93 3.39
CA GLN A 73 6.46 -6.52 2.66
C GLN A 73 6.40 -5.04 2.26
N THR A 74 5.25 -4.60 1.74
CA THR A 74 5.03 -3.20 1.36
C THR A 74 5.14 -2.26 2.57
N LEU A 75 4.48 -2.61 3.68
CA LEU A 75 4.56 -1.84 4.92
C LEU A 75 5.99 -1.76 5.47
N LYS A 76 6.75 -2.86 5.44
CA LYS A 76 8.15 -2.87 5.87
C LYS A 76 9.01 -1.95 5.01
N GLU A 77 8.83 -1.93 3.69
CA GLU A 77 9.55 -1.01 2.79
C GLU A 77 9.22 0.46 3.09
N MET A 78 7.94 0.78 3.35
CA MET A 78 7.52 2.12 3.74
C MET A 78 8.14 2.54 5.09
N ILE A 79 8.07 1.66 6.10
CA ILE A 79 8.61 1.93 7.45
C ILE A 79 10.14 2.03 7.41
N MET A 80 10.84 1.16 6.69
CA MET A 80 12.31 1.22 6.55
C MET A 80 12.79 2.53 5.91
N HIS A 81 12.00 3.12 5.02
CA HIS A 81 12.37 4.38 4.38
C HIS A 81 12.19 5.60 5.30
N HIS A 82 11.21 5.56 6.21
CA HIS A 82 10.81 6.71 7.03
C HIS A 82 11.22 6.60 8.51
N SER A 83 11.47 5.39 9.00
CA SER A 83 11.66 5.07 10.41
C SER A 83 12.55 3.82 10.57
N CYS A 84 12.27 2.96 11.55
CA CYS A 84 13.03 1.74 11.83
C CYS A 84 12.10 0.57 12.19
N LEU A 85 12.41 -0.63 11.68
CA LEU A 85 11.63 -1.84 11.96
C LEU A 85 11.74 -2.33 13.41
N GLU A 86 12.78 -1.92 14.13
CA GLU A 86 13.00 -2.32 15.54
C GLU A 86 12.08 -1.60 16.53
N LEU A 87 11.37 -0.57 16.08
CA LEU A 87 10.39 0.14 16.87
C LEU A 87 9.09 -0.68 16.99
N ALA A 88 8.25 -0.30 17.95
CA ALA A 88 7.01 -1.01 18.26
C ALA A 88 6.13 -1.25 17.03
N GLU A 89 6.06 -0.25 16.14
CA GLU A 89 5.29 -0.33 14.89
C GLU A 89 5.84 -1.39 13.93
N GLY A 90 7.15 -1.40 13.66
CA GLY A 90 7.76 -2.39 12.77
C GLY A 90 7.65 -3.81 13.34
N LYS A 91 7.80 -3.96 14.65
CA LYS A 91 7.60 -5.23 15.36
C LYS A 91 6.16 -5.72 15.29
N ALA A 92 5.18 -4.81 15.38
CA ALA A 92 3.76 -5.16 15.23
C ALA A 92 3.47 -5.71 13.82
N VAL A 93 3.97 -5.04 12.78
CA VAL A 93 3.84 -5.50 11.38
C VAL A 93 4.51 -6.87 11.18
N ILE A 94 5.68 -7.10 11.77
CA ILE A 94 6.39 -8.40 11.67
C ILE A 94 5.59 -9.52 12.35
N LYS A 95 5.00 -9.24 13.52
CA LYS A 95 4.24 -10.20 14.32
C LYS A 95 2.85 -10.51 13.75
N SER A 96 2.29 -9.65 12.91
CA SER A 96 0.94 -9.80 12.35
C SER A 96 0.81 -11.08 11.52
N GLU A 97 -0.23 -11.86 11.77
CA GLU A 97 -0.53 -13.11 11.07
C GLU A 97 -1.68 -12.94 10.07
N THR A 98 -2.57 -12.00 10.32
CA THR A 98 -3.74 -11.67 9.49
C THR A 98 -3.72 -10.19 9.09
N ASN A 99 -4.54 -9.83 8.09
CA ASN A 99 -4.70 -8.42 7.71
C ASN A 99 -5.43 -7.61 8.79
N GLU A 100 -6.23 -8.27 9.62
CA GLU A 100 -6.96 -7.65 10.74
C GLU A 100 -6.01 -7.21 11.86
N ASP A 101 -4.90 -7.91 12.06
CA ASP A 101 -3.85 -7.54 13.03
C ASP A 101 -3.15 -6.21 12.70
N LEU A 102 -3.28 -5.74 11.45
CA LEU A 102 -2.67 -4.49 10.98
C LEU A 102 -3.55 -3.25 11.26
N ALA A 103 -4.78 -3.43 11.73
CA ALA A 103 -5.80 -2.38 11.91
C ALA A 103 -5.67 -1.62 13.24
#